data_AF-A0A7S1BRW4-F1
#
_entry.id   AF-A0A7S1BRW4-F1
#
_cell.length_a   1.000
_cell.length_b   1.000
_cell.length_c   1.000
_cell.angle_alpha   90.00
_cell.angle_beta   90.00
_cell.angle_gamma   90.00
#
_symmetry.space_group_name_H-M   'P 1'
#
loop_
_entity.id
_entity.type
_entity.pdbx_description
1 polymer ?
#
loop_
_entity_poly.entity_id
_entity_poly.type
_entity_poly.pdbx_seq_one_letter_code
_entity_poly.pdbx_strand_id
1 'polypeptide(L)'
;WDTSGVTGMSNMFYEATSFNRDLSEWDTSRVTDMSGMFRYVESFNQDLSEWNTSRVTDMSYMFRYVKSFNRDLSEWDTSNVMSMGWMFYYAESFNQDISGWDTSRVTDMSYMFYGATSFNRGISGWDTSGVTDMSEMFFYAESFNQDLSEWDTSNVTDMNGMFDGATSFNQDLSKWDTSRVTNMSNMFSDATSFGVCLNWDIYNVEGTYAMFDGSNGSLCTAPPSEQPTLTPSLTPSVQPTSAPSDAPSFSPSKPSLLQRAGIKELPTLKSLIIPLILCVSVLILVLWMAFYYSRKHAAEDAAAQSISSSEGSQIYEDLNIDTDLFRLSNDMKVTHSKKSKSSEIVGPTITSAGESQILEVEAVEVTSDLFCPSEVCTLLETCAPEGYRPLRNLLLASSRTISEEMLVSKISDSYLGYVEEGVEGSTLAEKLVEDYLTFRD
;
A
#
# COMPACT_ATOMS: atom_id res chain seq x y z
N TRP A 1 3.81 -16.99 -39.23
CA TRP A 1 5.02 -16.15 -39.30
C TRP A 1 6.20 -17.06 -38.98
N ASP A 2 7.36 -16.86 -39.61
CA ASP A 2 8.57 -17.57 -39.18
C ASP A 2 9.26 -16.74 -38.09
N THR A 3 9.24 -17.25 -36.84
CA THR A 3 9.83 -16.58 -35.67
C THR A 3 11.17 -17.18 -35.26
N SER A 4 11.69 -18.17 -36.00
CA SER A 4 12.92 -18.91 -35.65
C SER A 4 14.19 -18.05 -35.61
N GLY A 5 14.13 -16.81 -36.10
CA GLY A 5 15.21 -15.82 -36.03
C GLY A 5 15.05 -14.75 -34.95
N VAL A 6 13.91 -14.71 -34.24
CA VAL A 6 13.58 -13.65 -33.28
C VAL A 6 14.33 -13.87 -31.96
N THR A 7 15.00 -12.83 -31.47
CA THR A 7 15.74 -12.87 -30.19
C THR A 7 15.11 -12.02 -29.09
N GLY A 8 14.21 -11.10 -29.43
CA GLY A 8 13.49 -10.27 -28.46
C GLY A 8 12.03 -10.15 -28.87
N MET A 9 11.14 -10.35 -27.90
CA MET A 9 9.68 -10.22 -28.03
C MET A 9 9.12 -9.17 -27.06
N SER A 10 10.00 -8.32 -26.50
CA SER A 10 9.63 -7.29 -25.54
C SER A 10 8.49 -6.41 -26.07
N ASN A 11 7.43 -6.23 -25.29
CA ASN A 11 6.28 -5.37 -25.60
C ASN A 11 5.59 -5.65 -26.96
N MET A 12 5.76 -6.85 -27.53
CA MET A 12 5.27 -7.15 -28.89
C MET A 12 3.76 -6.97 -29.07
N PHE A 13 2.96 -7.25 -28.03
CA PHE A 13 1.51 -7.08 -28.02
C PHE A 13 1.04 -6.01 -27.03
N TYR A 14 1.92 -5.09 -26.60
CA TYR A 14 1.58 -4.05 -25.63
C TYR A 14 0.27 -3.31 -25.98
N GLU A 15 -0.65 -3.26 -25.01
CA GLU A 15 -1.98 -2.62 -25.13
C GLU A 15 -2.89 -3.18 -26.23
N ALA A 16 -2.61 -4.36 -26.77
CA ALA A 16 -3.51 -5.05 -27.69
C ALA A 16 -4.67 -5.71 -26.92
N THR A 17 -5.47 -4.95 -26.18
CA THR A 17 -6.45 -5.40 -25.15
C THR A 17 -7.36 -6.57 -25.57
N SER A 18 -7.71 -6.67 -26.85
CA SER A 18 -8.59 -7.71 -27.43
C SER A 18 -7.83 -8.87 -28.12
N PHE A 19 -6.50 -8.84 -28.15
CA PHE A 19 -5.70 -9.86 -28.81
C PHE A 19 -5.78 -11.19 -28.05
N ASN A 20 -6.17 -12.24 -28.77
CA ASN A 20 -6.31 -13.59 -28.23
C ASN A 20 -6.19 -14.63 -29.36
N ARG A 21 -5.13 -14.50 -30.18
CA ARG A 21 -4.86 -15.39 -31.32
C ARG A 21 -3.83 -16.43 -30.95
N ASP A 22 -4.00 -17.64 -31.48
CA ASP A 22 -3.10 -18.76 -31.28
C ASP A 22 -1.66 -18.44 -31.71
N LEU A 23 -0.71 -18.77 -30.83
CA LEU A 23 0.74 -18.56 -30.97
C LEU A 23 1.54 -19.87 -30.77
N SER A 24 0.88 -21.02 -30.73
CA SER A 24 1.51 -22.33 -30.47
C SER A 24 2.59 -22.70 -31.50
N GLU A 25 2.43 -22.25 -32.75
CA GLU A 25 3.37 -22.52 -33.85
C GLU A 25 4.62 -21.60 -33.86
N TRP A 26 4.78 -20.72 -32.87
CA TRP A 26 5.94 -19.83 -32.81
C TRP A 26 7.16 -20.55 -32.24
N ASP A 27 8.27 -20.51 -32.98
CA ASP A 27 9.57 -20.88 -32.45
C ASP A 27 10.11 -19.75 -31.56
N THR A 28 10.22 -20.02 -30.25
CA THR A 28 10.74 -19.11 -29.22
C THR A 28 12.15 -19.49 -28.74
N SER A 29 12.77 -20.52 -29.32
CA SER A 29 14.05 -21.12 -28.85
C SER A 29 15.27 -20.19 -28.89
N ARG A 30 15.14 -19.00 -29.47
CA ARG A 30 16.19 -17.97 -29.55
C ARG A 30 15.86 -16.70 -28.78
N VAL A 31 14.66 -16.61 -28.22
CA VAL A 31 14.20 -15.42 -27.49
C VAL A 31 14.93 -15.35 -26.17
N THR A 32 15.52 -14.18 -25.88
CA THR A 32 16.19 -13.89 -24.61
C THR A 32 15.41 -12.88 -23.76
N ASP A 33 14.47 -12.15 -24.36
CA ASP A 33 13.71 -11.09 -23.71
C ASP A 33 12.22 -11.21 -24.08
N MET A 34 11.38 -11.47 -23.07
CA MET A 34 9.91 -11.52 -23.18
C MET A 34 9.24 -10.41 -22.36
N SER A 35 10.01 -9.41 -21.91
CA SER A 35 9.53 -8.37 -21.00
C SER A 35 8.32 -7.62 -21.59
N GLY A 36 7.24 -7.54 -20.82
CA GLY A 36 6.02 -6.84 -21.23
C GLY A 36 5.34 -7.38 -22.50
N MET A 37 5.69 -8.58 -22.99
CA MET A 37 5.19 -9.09 -24.28
C MET A 37 3.67 -9.03 -24.41
N PHE A 38 2.93 -9.35 -23.33
CA PHE A 38 1.48 -9.28 -23.26
C PHE A 38 0.96 -8.20 -22.30
N ARG A 39 1.75 -7.19 -21.98
CA ARG A 39 1.34 -6.13 -21.04
C ARG A 39 0.08 -5.40 -21.54
N TYR A 40 -0.94 -5.30 -20.69
CA TYR A 40 -2.29 -4.78 -20.97
C TYR A 40 -3.09 -5.54 -22.05
N VAL A 41 -2.77 -6.81 -22.32
CA VAL A 41 -3.52 -7.66 -23.27
C VAL A 41 -4.64 -8.41 -22.53
N GLU A 42 -5.62 -7.68 -22.01
CA GLU A 42 -6.61 -8.19 -21.03
C GLU A 42 -7.31 -9.51 -21.40
N SER A 43 -7.58 -9.73 -22.70
CA SER A 43 -8.32 -10.90 -23.21
C SER A 43 -7.46 -12.12 -23.52
N PHE A 44 -6.13 -12.02 -23.43
CA PHE A 44 -5.24 -13.10 -23.86
C PHE A 44 -5.31 -14.32 -22.93
N ASN A 45 -5.57 -15.49 -23.50
CA ASN A 45 -5.66 -16.76 -22.77
C ASN A 45 -5.36 -17.98 -23.67
N GLN A 46 -4.35 -17.84 -24.54
CA GLN A 46 -3.90 -18.92 -25.43
C GLN A 46 -2.82 -19.78 -24.78
N ASP A 47 -2.71 -21.02 -25.26
CA ASP A 47 -1.74 -21.99 -24.78
C ASP A 47 -0.31 -21.58 -25.19
N LEU A 48 0.60 -21.62 -24.23
CA LEU A 48 2.02 -21.28 -24.37
C LEU A 48 2.93 -22.39 -23.83
N SER A 49 2.38 -23.57 -23.52
CA SER A 49 3.11 -24.68 -22.89
C SER A 49 4.28 -25.19 -23.74
N GLU A 50 4.15 -25.16 -25.07
CA GLU A 50 5.17 -25.61 -26.02
C GLU A 50 6.30 -24.58 -26.28
N TRP A 51 6.23 -23.40 -25.66
CA TRP A 51 7.28 -22.39 -25.83
C TRP A 51 8.58 -22.78 -25.14
N ASN A 52 9.69 -22.60 -25.85
CA ASN A 52 11.02 -22.81 -25.30
C ASN A 52 11.53 -21.52 -24.64
N THR A 53 11.48 -21.45 -23.31
CA THR A 53 11.95 -20.30 -22.52
C THR A 53 13.38 -20.44 -22.00
N SER A 54 14.09 -21.52 -22.34
CA SER A 54 15.41 -21.85 -21.77
C SER A 54 16.49 -20.79 -21.96
N ARG A 55 16.28 -19.81 -22.85
CA ARG A 55 17.21 -18.69 -23.09
C ARG A 55 16.72 -17.35 -22.57
N VAL A 56 15.50 -17.28 -22.06
CA VAL A 56 14.90 -16.05 -21.58
C VAL A 56 15.58 -15.62 -20.29
N THR A 57 16.01 -14.37 -20.25
CA THR A 57 16.64 -13.75 -19.07
C THR A 57 15.73 -12.72 -18.40
N ASP A 58 14.73 -12.21 -19.11
CA ASP A 58 13.80 -11.19 -18.61
C ASP A 58 12.35 -11.55 -18.95
N MET A 59 11.53 -11.73 -17.91
CA MET A 59 10.08 -11.94 -17.98
C MET A 59 9.29 -10.84 -17.26
N SER A 60 9.95 -9.73 -16.89
CA SER A 60 9.32 -8.63 -16.18
C SER A 60 8.11 -8.09 -16.96
N TYR A 61 7.04 -7.76 -16.25
CA TYR A 61 5.79 -7.25 -16.83
C TYR A 61 5.09 -8.16 -17.87
N MET A 62 5.54 -9.38 -18.14
CA MET A 62 5.09 -10.17 -19.31
C MET A 62 3.57 -10.34 -19.37
N PHE A 63 2.92 -10.59 -18.23
CA PHE A 63 1.47 -10.75 -18.09
C PHE A 63 0.81 -9.64 -17.24
N ARG A 64 1.45 -8.48 -17.14
CA ARG A 64 0.90 -7.33 -16.40
C ARG A 64 -0.44 -6.90 -17.02
N TYR A 65 -1.49 -6.86 -16.21
CA TYR A 65 -2.89 -6.59 -16.57
C TYR A 65 -3.48 -7.56 -17.61
N VAL A 66 -2.99 -8.80 -17.67
CA VAL A 66 -3.58 -9.86 -18.51
C VAL A 66 -4.64 -10.62 -17.72
N LYS A 67 -5.76 -9.93 -17.45
CA LYS A 67 -6.81 -10.37 -16.52
C LYS A 67 -7.35 -11.78 -16.79
N SER A 68 -7.44 -12.18 -18.06
CA SER A 68 -8.04 -13.47 -18.48
C SER A 68 -7.06 -14.66 -18.51
N PHE A 69 -5.76 -14.43 -18.38
CA PHE A 69 -4.77 -15.48 -18.60
C PHE A 69 -4.73 -16.48 -17.45
N ASN A 70 -4.91 -17.77 -17.78
CA ASN A 70 -4.88 -18.86 -16.81
C ASN A 70 -4.48 -20.17 -17.50
N ARG A 71 -3.37 -20.15 -18.25
CA ARG A 71 -2.83 -21.33 -18.96
C ARG A 71 -1.57 -21.86 -18.31
N ASP A 72 -1.39 -23.17 -18.46
CA ASP A 72 -0.29 -23.92 -17.88
C ASP A 72 1.06 -23.39 -18.37
N LEU A 73 1.96 -23.12 -17.42
CA LEU A 73 3.33 -22.64 -17.63
C LEU A 73 4.34 -23.55 -16.92
N SER A 74 3.93 -24.73 -16.45
CA SER A 74 4.74 -25.60 -15.59
C SER A 74 6.00 -26.15 -16.29
N GLU A 75 5.96 -26.30 -17.62
CA GLU A 75 7.07 -26.80 -18.44
C GLU A 75 8.07 -25.69 -18.87
N TRP A 76 7.83 -24.44 -18.48
CA TRP A 76 8.77 -23.35 -18.79
C TRP A 76 10.08 -23.51 -18.00
N ASP A 77 11.20 -23.48 -18.72
CA ASP A 77 12.53 -23.38 -18.14
C ASP A 77 12.83 -21.92 -17.78
N THR A 78 12.87 -21.62 -16.48
CA THR A 78 13.18 -20.29 -15.94
C THR A 78 14.60 -20.17 -15.39
N SER A 79 15.45 -21.18 -15.56
CA SER A 79 16.79 -21.25 -14.94
C SER A 79 17.76 -20.14 -15.35
N ASN A 80 17.45 -19.39 -16.42
CA ASN A 80 18.21 -18.23 -16.88
C ASN A 80 17.54 -16.88 -16.58
N VAL A 81 16.33 -16.87 -16.03
CA VAL A 81 15.57 -15.65 -15.74
C VAL A 81 16.18 -14.92 -14.55
N MET A 82 16.43 -13.62 -14.71
CA MET A 82 17.00 -12.74 -13.70
C MET A 82 15.98 -11.76 -13.13
N SER A 83 14.92 -11.44 -13.88
CA SER A 83 13.87 -10.51 -13.47
C SER A 83 12.48 -11.08 -13.74
N MET A 84 11.65 -11.11 -12.69
CA MET A 84 10.23 -11.47 -12.73
C MET A 84 9.33 -10.37 -12.14
N GLY A 85 9.89 -9.19 -11.84
CA GLY A 85 9.16 -8.07 -11.29
C GLY A 85 7.92 -7.75 -12.13
N TRP A 86 6.80 -7.50 -11.46
CA TRP A 86 5.52 -7.15 -12.08
C TRP A 86 4.93 -8.18 -13.06
N MET A 87 5.47 -9.40 -13.15
CA MET A 87 5.10 -10.36 -14.22
C MET A 87 3.61 -10.68 -14.26
N PHE A 88 2.95 -10.86 -13.11
CA PHE A 88 1.52 -11.15 -12.97
C PHE A 88 0.74 -10.03 -12.27
N TYR A 89 1.24 -8.79 -12.34
CA TYR A 89 0.58 -7.61 -11.78
C TYR A 89 -0.84 -7.45 -12.36
N TYR A 90 -1.88 -7.55 -11.53
CA TYR A 90 -3.31 -7.62 -11.89
C TYR A 90 -3.64 -8.69 -12.94
N ALA A 91 -2.96 -9.85 -12.90
CA ALA A 91 -3.38 -11.04 -13.64
C ALA A 91 -4.47 -11.80 -12.84
N GLU A 92 -5.63 -11.18 -12.71
CA GLU A 92 -6.71 -11.57 -11.79
C GLU A 92 -7.11 -13.05 -11.85
N SER A 93 -7.12 -13.67 -13.04
CA SER A 93 -7.52 -15.08 -13.22
C SER A 93 -6.38 -16.10 -13.05
N PHE A 94 -5.12 -15.66 -12.96
CA PHE A 94 -3.98 -16.56 -13.00
C PHE A 94 -3.89 -17.40 -11.72
N ASN A 95 -3.94 -18.73 -11.86
CA ASN A 95 -3.86 -19.66 -10.74
C ASN A 95 -3.30 -21.03 -11.18
N GLN A 96 -2.24 -21.01 -12.00
CA GLN A 96 -1.58 -22.21 -12.52
C GLN A 96 -0.34 -22.59 -11.72
N ASP A 97 0.01 -23.87 -11.78
CA ASP A 97 1.17 -24.40 -11.05
C ASP A 97 2.47 -23.89 -11.67
N ILE A 98 3.27 -23.22 -10.85
CA ILE A 98 4.60 -22.67 -11.15
C ILE A 98 5.60 -23.09 -10.07
N SER A 99 5.28 -24.12 -9.29
CA SER A 99 6.13 -24.64 -8.21
C SER A 99 7.46 -25.19 -8.72
N GLY A 100 7.50 -25.64 -9.98
CA GLY A 100 8.68 -26.20 -10.63
C GLY A 100 9.64 -25.17 -11.24
N TRP A 101 9.32 -23.87 -11.19
CA TRP A 101 10.21 -22.83 -11.70
C TRP A 101 11.51 -22.73 -10.89
N ASP A 102 12.63 -22.64 -11.59
CA ASP A 102 13.93 -22.29 -11.02
C ASP A 102 14.04 -20.78 -10.88
N THR A 103 14.09 -20.28 -9.65
CA THR A 103 14.19 -18.86 -9.32
C THR A 103 15.58 -18.46 -8.78
N SER A 104 16.55 -19.38 -8.79
CA SER A 104 17.88 -19.21 -8.15
C SER A 104 18.70 -18.02 -8.67
N ARG A 105 18.33 -17.46 -9.82
CA ARG A 105 18.95 -16.27 -10.43
C ARG A 105 18.12 -15.01 -10.37
N VAL A 106 16.88 -15.09 -9.89
CA VAL A 106 15.97 -13.95 -9.81
C VAL A 106 16.41 -13.05 -8.67
N THR A 107 16.59 -11.76 -8.96
CA THR A 107 16.96 -10.75 -7.95
C THR A 107 15.80 -9.84 -7.57
N ASP A 108 14.80 -9.72 -8.45
CA ASP A 108 13.64 -8.83 -8.28
C ASP A 108 12.34 -9.61 -8.47
N MET A 109 11.55 -9.69 -7.39
CA MET A 109 10.19 -10.24 -7.35
C MET A 109 9.15 -9.18 -6.96
N SER A 110 9.54 -7.90 -6.96
CA SER A 110 8.65 -6.80 -6.60
C SER A 110 7.38 -6.82 -7.47
N TYR A 111 6.24 -6.58 -6.84
CA TYR A 111 4.93 -6.49 -7.49
C TYR A 111 4.49 -7.73 -8.31
N MET A 112 5.17 -8.88 -8.17
CA MET A 112 5.01 -10.02 -9.09
C MET A 112 3.56 -10.53 -9.14
N PHE A 113 2.87 -10.62 -8.01
CA PHE A 113 1.47 -11.06 -7.87
C PHE A 113 0.55 -9.99 -7.29
N TYR A 114 0.95 -8.72 -7.35
CA TYR A 114 0.10 -7.61 -6.93
C TYR A 114 -1.26 -7.71 -7.63
N GLY A 115 -2.36 -7.72 -6.89
CA GLY A 115 -3.72 -7.79 -7.43
C GLY A 115 -4.04 -9.08 -8.21
N ALA A 116 -3.22 -10.13 -8.11
CA ALA A 116 -3.51 -11.44 -8.67
C ALA A 116 -4.50 -12.19 -7.76
N THR A 117 -5.73 -11.69 -7.68
CA THR A 117 -6.74 -12.06 -6.68
C THR A 117 -7.07 -13.55 -6.61
N SER A 118 -6.94 -14.30 -7.70
CA SER A 118 -7.18 -15.76 -7.73
C SER A 118 -5.96 -16.62 -7.41
N PHE A 119 -4.75 -16.06 -7.36
CA PHE A 119 -3.52 -16.85 -7.25
C PHE A 119 -3.39 -17.46 -5.85
N ASN A 120 -3.30 -18.80 -5.78
CA ASN A 120 -3.11 -19.53 -4.54
C ASN A 120 -2.39 -20.88 -4.77
N ARG A 121 -1.32 -20.86 -5.58
CA ARG A 121 -0.50 -22.05 -5.85
C ARG A 121 0.78 -22.06 -5.04
N GLY A 122 1.16 -23.26 -4.61
CA GLY A 122 2.33 -23.47 -3.76
C GLY A 122 3.61 -23.06 -4.48
N ILE A 123 4.37 -22.17 -3.86
CA ILE A 123 5.66 -21.65 -4.34
C ILE A 123 6.74 -21.77 -3.24
N SER A 124 6.50 -22.65 -2.26
CA SER A 124 7.42 -22.90 -1.15
C SER A 124 8.78 -23.45 -1.58
N GLY A 125 8.85 -24.07 -2.78
CA GLY A 125 10.07 -24.67 -3.34
C GLY A 125 10.97 -23.70 -4.11
N TRP A 126 10.58 -22.43 -4.24
CA TRP A 126 11.40 -21.42 -4.91
C TRP A 126 12.67 -21.10 -4.14
N ASP A 127 13.78 -20.94 -4.86
CA ASP A 127 15.03 -20.42 -4.31
C ASP A 127 14.97 -18.89 -4.31
N THR A 128 14.75 -18.30 -3.14
CA THR A 128 14.70 -16.84 -2.95
C THR A 128 16.02 -16.26 -2.45
N SER A 129 17.08 -17.07 -2.33
CA SER A 129 18.35 -16.63 -1.74
C SER A 129 19.02 -15.51 -2.55
N GLY A 130 18.71 -15.35 -3.84
CA GLY A 130 19.19 -14.26 -4.68
C GLY A 130 18.36 -12.97 -4.63
N VAL A 131 17.17 -13.00 -4.04
CA VAL A 131 16.18 -11.91 -4.13
C VAL A 131 16.54 -10.78 -3.16
N THR A 132 16.50 -9.55 -3.65
CA THR A 132 16.75 -8.34 -2.85
C THR A 132 15.49 -7.49 -2.64
N ASP A 133 14.51 -7.60 -3.53
CA ASP A 133 13.28 -6.80 -3.48
C ASP A 133 12.05 -7.72 -3.59
N MET A 134 11.21 -7.68 -2.55
CA MET A 134 9.91 -8.36 -2.46
C MET A 134 8.77 -7.37 -2.19
N SER A 135 9.00 -6.08 -2.40
CA SER A 135 7.99 -5.04 -2.18
C SER A 135 6.72 -5.33 -2.98
N GLU A 136 5.59 -5.22 -2.29
CA GLU A 136 4.24 -5.36 -2.82
C GLU A 136 3.97 -6.65 -3.63
N MET A 137 4.77 -7.70 -3.40
CA MET A 137 4.70 -8.94 -4.19
C MET A 137 3.32 -9.60 -4.18
N PHE A 138 2.63 -9.60 -3.03
CA PHE A 138 1.28 -10.16 -2.85
C PHE A 138 0.25 -9.11 -2.40
N PHE A 139 0.52 -7.83 -2.67
CA PHE A 139 -0.39 -6.74 -2.36
C PHE A 139 -1.75 -6.97 -3.06
N TYR A 140 -2.87 -6.97 -2.33
CA TYR A 140 -4.20 -7.37 -2.80
C TYR A 140 -4.28 -8.75 -3.49
N ALA A 141 -3.38 -9.69 -3.19
CA ALA A 141 -3.51 -11.09 -3.62
C ALA A 141 -4.48 -11.83 -2.69
N GLU A 142 -5.77 -11.47 -2.75
CA GLU A 142 -6.79 -11.83 -1.76
C GLU A 142 -6.88 -13.33 -1.42
N SER A 143 -6.72 -14.23 -2.41
CA SER A 143 -6.81 -15.68 -2.20
C SER A 143 -5.52 -16.34 -1.70
N PHE A 144 -4.40 -15.63 -1.70
CA PHE A 144 -3.09 -16.22 -1.45
C PHE A 144 -2.90 -16.61 0.01
N ASN A 145 -2.61 -17.89 0.27
CA ASN A 145 -2.38 -18.41 1.62
C ASN A 145 -1.47 -19.66 1.61
N GLN A 146 -0.37 -19.61 0.85
CA GLN A 146 0.57 -20.72 0.73
C GLN A 146 1.75 -20.54 1.68
N ASP A 147 2.26 -21.65 2.23
CA ASP A 147 3.40 -21.65 3.15
C ASP A 147 4.68 -21.12 2.47
N LEU A 148 5.29 -20.12 3.08
CA LEU A 148 6.54 -19.48 2.63
C LEU A 148 7.65 -19.58 3.69
N SER A 149 7.47 -20.41 4.72
CA SER A 149 8.35 -20.48 5.88
C SER A 149 9.78 -20.94 5.57
N GLU A 150 9.99 -21.58 4.41
CA GLU A 150 11.29 -22.08 3.94
C GLU A 150 12.00 -21.13 2.95
N TRP A 151 11.41 -19.97 2.64
CA TRP A 151 12.08 -18.96 1.83
C TRP A 151 13.29 -18.36 2.56
N ASP A 152 14.40 -18.22 1.84
CA ASP A 152 15.58 -17.48 2.30
C ASP A 152 15.40 -15.99 2.01
N THR A 153 15.19 -15.20 3.07
CA THR A 153 15.02 -13.74 2.99
C THR A 153 16.27 -12.96 3.42
N SER A 154 17.40 -13.64 3.64
CA SER A 154 18.62 -13.03 4.23
C SER A 154 19.27 -11.95 3.36
N ASN A 155 18.94 -11.89 2.06
CA ASN A 155 19.39 -10.86 1.12
C ASN A 155 18.32 -9.79 0.82
N VAL A 156 17.09 -9.94 1.32
CA VAL A 156 15.99 -9.00 1.05
C VAL A 156 16.19 -7.71 1.83
N THR A 157 16.01 -6.58 1.15
CA THR A 157 16.12 -5.24 1.74
C THR A 157 14.79 -4.51 1.81
N ASP A 158 13.83 -4.82 0.94
CA ASP A 158 12.51 -4.19 0.89
C ASP A 158 11.37 -5.23 0.91
N MET A 159 10.45 -5.08 1.87
CA MET A 159 9.23 -5.87 2.05
C MET A 159 7.99 -4.97 2.22
N ASN A 160 8.08 -3.69 1.80
CA ASN A 160 6.96 -2.75 1.85
C ASN A 160 5.71 -3.33 1.20
N GLY A 161 4.59 -3.31 1.92
CA GLY A 161 3.29 -3.74 1.40
C GLY A 161 3.21 -5.18 0.91
N MET A 162 4.18 -6.05 1.23
CA MET A 162 4.29 -7.38 0.61
C MET A 162 2.99 -8.20 0.68
N PHE A 163 2.24 -8.11 1.79
CA PHE A 163 0.96 -8.78 2.01
C PHE A 163 -0.18 -7.81 2.34
N ASP A 164 -0.05 -6.52 2.00
CA ASP A 164 -1.11 -5.54 2.23
C ASP A 164 -2.37 -5.95 1.47
N GLY A 165 -3.53 -6.01 2.14
CA GLY A 165 -4.78 -6.46 1.56
C GLY A 165 -4.81 -7.94 1.12
N ALA A 166 -3.81 -8.76 1.46
CA ALA A 166 -3.82 -10.21 1.23
C ALA A 166 -4.72 -10.90 2.26
N THR A 167 -6.03 -10.70 2.15
CA THR A 167 -7.02 -10.98 3.20
C THR A 167 -7.07 -12.43 3.67
N SER A 168 -6.68 -13.41 2.83
CA SER A 168 -6.63 -14.84 3.22
C SER A 168 -5.30 -15.28 3.84
N PHE A 169 -4.25 -14.45 3.78
CA PHE A 169 -2.90 -14.85 4.18
C PHE A 169 -2.78 -15.00 5.70
N ASN A 170 -2.34 -16.17 6.17
CA ASN A 170 -2.16 -16.46 7.60
C ASN A 170 -1.08 -17.53 7.86
N GLN A 171 0.07 -17.40 7.20
CA GLN A 171 1.17 -18.36 7.34
C GLN A 171 2.20 -17.87 8.36
N ASP A 172 2.87 -18.83 9.02
CA ASP A 172 3.93 -18.51 9.97
C ASP A 172 5.24 -18.20 9.25
N LEU A 173 5.68 -16.95 9.37
CA LEU A 173 6.89 -16.43 8.75
C LEU A 173 8.02 -16.20 9.78
N SER A 174 7.90 -16.72 10.99
CA SER A 174 8.84 -16.48 12.08
C SER A 174 10.28 -16.94 11.80
N LYS A 175 10.49 -17.79 10.78
CA LYS A 175 11.81 -18.27 10.35
C LYS A 175 12.56 -17.32 9.43
N TRP A 176 11.89 -16.31 8.86
CA TRP A 176 12.51 -15.36 7.94
C TRP A 176 13.64 -14.58 8.62
N ASP A 177 14.74 -14.41 7.91
CA ASP A 177 15.83 -13.51 8.30
C ASP A 177 15.50 -12.10 7.80
N THR A 178 15.20 -11.20 8.74
CA THR A 178 14.86 -9.80 8.46
C THR A 178 16.02 -8.84 8.71
N SER A 179 17.22 -9.35 8.99
CA SER A 179 18.36 -8.54 9.45
C SER A 179 18.84 -7.49 8.44
N ARG A 180 18.54 -7.65 7.14
CA ARG A 180 18.86 -6.69 6.08
C ARG A 180 17.69 -5.85 5.60
N VAL A 181 16.48 -6.12 6.09
CA VAL A 181 15.29 -5.39 5.67
C VAL A 181 15.34 -3.99 6.26
N THR A 182 15.14 -2.99 5.40
CA THR A 182 15.09 -1.57 5.79
C THR A 182 13.67 -1.01 5.77
N ASN A 183 12.74 -1.64 5.04
CA ASN A 183 11.37 -1.19 4.89
C ASN A 183 10.36 -2.35 4.99
N MET A 184 9.41 -2.23 5.91
CA MET A 184 8.27 -3.12 6.15
C MET A 184 6.96 -2.31 6.29
N SER A 185 6.92 -1.08 5.77
CA SER A 185 5.73 -0.24 5.89
C SER A 185 4.55 -0.97 5.22
N ASN A 186 3.38 -0.97 5.87
CA ASN A 186 2.17 -1.65 5.41
C ASN A 186 2.31 -3.16 5.14
N MET A 187 3.36 -3.84 5.61
CA MET A 187 3.66 -5.23 5.19
C MET A 187 2.47 -6.21 5.31
N PHE A 188 1.65 -6.05 6.35
CA PHE A 188 0.42 -6.81 6.59
C PHE A 188 -0.79 -5.88 6.80
N SER A 189 -0.75 -4.66 6.26
CA SER A 189 -1.91 -3.77 6.35
C SER A 189 -3.13 -4.45 5.73
N ASP A 190 -4.31 -4.37 6.34
CA ASP A 190 -5.56 -5.00 5.87
C ASP A 190 -5.48 -6.52 5.54
N ALA A 191 -4.43 -7.22 5.97
CA ALA A 191 -4.31 -8.67 5.91
C ALA A 191 -5.16 -9.30 7.03
N THR A 192 -6.48 -9.21 6.88
CA THR A 192 -7.46 -9.46 7.97
C THR A 192 -7.37 -10.86 8.61
N SER A 193 -6.96 -11.89 7.86
CA SER A 193 -6.74 -13.24 8.41
C SER A 193 -5.40 -13.41 9.11
N PHE A 194 -4.44 -12.50 8.91
CA PHE A 194 -3.09 -12.62 9.46
C PHE A 194 -3.13 -12.37 10.97
N GLY A 195 -2.84 -13.41 11.74
CA GLY A 195 -2.88 -13.40 13.21
C GLY A 195 -1.64 -13.96 13.88
N VAL A 196 -0.51 -13.98 13.16
CA VAL A 196 0.74 -14.57 13.65
C VAL A 196 1.54 -13.56 14.47
N CYS A 197 2.15 -14.07 15.55
CA CYS A 197 3.15 -13.35 16.32
C CYS A 197 4.53 -13.67 15.74
N LEU A 198 5.22 -12.67 15.20
CA LEU A 198 6.49 -12.81 14.50
C LEU A 198 7.66 -12.44 15.43
N ASN A 199 8.67 -13.31 15.51
CA ASN A 199 9.88 -13.06 16.31
C ASN A 199 11.04 -12.55 15.44
N TRP A 200 10.80 -11.45 14.71
CA TRP A 200 11.76 -10.86 13.79
C TRP A 200 12.66 -9.81 14.46
N ASP A 201 13.90 -9.72 13.99
CA ASP A 201 14.79 -8.61 14.33
C ASP A 201 14.52 -7.45 13.38
N ILE A 202 13.92 -6.38 13.92
CA ILE A 202 13.56 -5.17 13.17
C ILE A 202 14.48 -3.98 13.49
N TYR A 203 15.65 -4.22 14.12
CA TYR A 203 16.55 -3.13 14.51
C TYR A 203 16.98 -2.22 13.34
N ASN A 204 17.12 -2.79 12.14
CA ASN A 204 17.52 -2.05 10.92
C ASN A 204 16.33 -1.52 10.10
N VAL A 205 15.09 -1.78 10.52
CA VAL A 205 13.89 -1.38 9.77
C VAL A 205 13.56 0.07 10.10
N GLU A 206 13.71 0.96 9.13
CA GLU A 206 13.37 2.38 9.27
C GLU A 206 11.86 2.63 9.08
N GLY A 207 11.21 1.83 8.21
CA GLY A 207 9.79 1.94 7.91
C GLY A 207 8.98 0.76 8.46
N THR A 208 8.30 0.92 9.60
CA THR A 208 7.29 -0.03 10.10
C THR A 208 5.90 0.60 10.19
N TYR A 209 5.69 1.71 9.47
CA TYR A 209 4.43 2.45 9.50
C TYR A 209 3.28 1.55 9.04
N ALA A 210 2.20 1.53 9.83
CA ALA A 210 0.99 0.73 9.57
C ALA A 210 1.24 -0.75 9.22
N MET A 211 2.38 -1.33 9.67
CA MET A 211 2.79 -2.69 9.31
C MET A 211 1.71 -3.75 9.56
N PHE A 212 0.90 -3.57 10.61
CA PHE A 212 -0.19 -4.49 10.99
C PHE A 212 -1.56 -3.79 11.03
N ASP A 213 -1.70 -2.58 10.49
CA ASP A 213 -2.99 -1.86 10.54
C ASP A 213 -4.09 -2.69 9.87
N GLY A 214 -5.28 -2.81 10.45
CA GLY A 214 -6.33 -3.69 9.90
C GLY A 214 -6.05 -5.21 9.95
N SER A 215 -4.92 -5.68 10.50
CA SER A 215 -4.62 -7.11 10.73
C SER A 215 -4.57 -7.48 12.22
N ASN A 216 -4.54 -8.78 12.52
CA ASN A 216 -4.35 -9.31 13.89
C ASN A 216 -2.89 -9.72 14.17
N GLY A 217 -1.96 -9.42 13.25
CA GLY A 217 -0.55 -9.75 13.37
C GLY A 217 0.17 -8.91 14.43
N SER A 218 1.31 -9.39 14.90
CA SER A 218 2.14 -8.64 15.85
C SER A 218 3.60 -9.07 15.82
N LEU A 219 4.48 -8.24 16.39
CA LEU A 219 5.83 -8.65 16.75
C LEU A 219 5.82 -9.21 18.17
N CYS A 220 6.42 -10.39 18.36
CA CYS A 220 6.52 -11.00 19.66
C CYS A 220 7.38 -10.13 20.58
N THR A 221 6.82 -9.76 21.74
CA THR A 221 7.66 -9.26 22.83
C THR A 221 8.47 -10.44 23.37
N ALA A 222 9.79 -10.31 23.39
CA ALA A 222 10.62 -11.27 24.09
C ALA A 222 10.08 -11.40 25.52
N PRO A 223 9.95 -12.63 26.10
CA PRO A 223 9.75 -12.74 27.52
C PRO A 223 10.89 -11.96 28.20
N PRO A 224 10.61 -11.16 29.26
CA PRO A 224 11.62 -10.31 29.86
C PRO A 224 12.83 -11.18 30.17
N SER A 225 13.94 -10.90 29.47
CA SER A 225 15.21 -11.57 29.69
C SER A 225 15.42 -11.62 31.20
N GLU A 226 15.53 -12.82 31.79
CA GLU A 226 15.95 -12.94 33.18
C GLU A 226 17.23 -12.11 33.32
N GLN A 227 17.13 -10.95 33.98
CA GLN A 227 18.31 -10.22 34.40
C GLN A 227 19.22 -11.24 35.08
N PRO A 228 20.53 -11.27 34.78
CA PRO A 228 21.43 -12.19 35.44
C PRO A 228 21.33 -11.94 36.95
N THR A 229 20.65 -12.86 37.64
CA THR A 229 20.54 -12.85 39.08
C THR A 229 21.93 -13.14 39.59
N LEU A 230 22.60 -12.10 40.09
CA LEU A 230 23.85 -12.22 40.83
C LEU A 230 23.58 -13.09 42.05
N THR A 231 23.81 -14.39 41.92
CA THR A 231 23.87 -15.31 43.03
C THR A 231 25.27 -15.22 43.64
N PRO A 232 25.40 -14.94 44.96
CA PRO A 232 26.70 -14.87 45.60
C PRO A 232 27.24 -16.28 45.80
N SER A 233 28.21 -16.66 44.97
CA SER A 233 28.98 -17.89 45.15
C SER A 233 29.94 -17.73 46.32
N LEU A 234 29.65 -18.40 47.43
CA LEU A 234 30.61 -18.65 48.50
C LEU A 234 31.61 -19.71 48.02
N THR A 235 32.88 -19.34 47.88
CA THR A 235 33.99 -20.31 47.84
C THR A 235 35.07 -19.95 48.86
N PRO A 236 35.73 -20.94 49.49
CA PRO A 236 36.61 -20.71 50.61
C PRO A 236 38.06 -20.42 50.19
N SER A 237 38.69 -19.61 51.02
CA SER A 237 40.11 -19.25 51.07
C SER A 237 41.06 -20.45 50.99
N VAL A 238 42.01 -20.41 50.05
CA VAL A 238 43.38 -20.96 50.20
C VAL A 238 44.37 -20.05 49.44
N GLN A 239 45.27 -19.42 50.17
CA GLN A 239 46.56 -18.90 49.70
C GLN A 239 47.63 -20.02 49.83
N PRO A 240 48.77 -20.05 49.08
CA PRO A 240 49.80 -19.02 49.24
C PRO A 240 50.78 -18.73 48.07
N THR A 241 51.44 -17.56 48.20
CA THR A 241 52.86 -17.20 47.92
C THR A 241 53.43 -16.93 46.50
N SER A 242 54.09 -15.75 46.46
CA SER A 242 55.31 -15.28 45.74
C SER A 242 55.24 -14.71 44.31
N ALA A 243 55.71 -13.45 44.23
CA ALA A 243 55.90 -12.52 43.10
C ALA A 243 57.13 -12.88 42.20
N PRO A 244 57.53 -12.14 41.13
CA PRO A 244 57.08 -10.81 40.67
C PRO A 244 56.96 -10.60 39.13
N SER A 245 56.62 -9.35 38.77
CA SER A 245 56.88 -8.59 37.52
C SER A 245 55.83 -8.50 36.40
N ASP A 246 55.64 -7.24 36.01
CA ASP A 246 55.20 -6.72 34.69
C ASP A 246 53.71 -6.59 34.38
N ALA A 247 53.16 -5.43 34.76
CA ALA A 247 51.98 -4.84 34.12
C ALA A 247 52.26 -3.36 33.79
N PRO A 248 52.06 -2.90 32.53
CA PRO A 248 52.18 -1.50 32.18
C PRO A 248 50.94 -0.70 32.60
N SER A 249 51.20 0.50 33.10
CA SER A 249 50.22 1.51 33.51
C SER A 249 49.46 2.10 32.32
N PHE A 250 48.13 2.01 32.33
CA PHE A 250 47.28 2.86 31.50
C PHE A 250 46.95 4.16 32.26
N SER A 251 47.49 5.27 31.75
CA SER A 251 47.01 6.62 32.06
C SER A 251 45.85 6.98 31.12
N PRO A 252 44.86 7.78 31.55
CA PRO A 252 43.77 8.23 30.69
C PRO A 252 44.24 9.38 29.80
N SER A 253 44.32 9.16 28.50
CA SER A 253 44.64 10.20 27.52
C SER A 253 43.38 10.74 26.82
N LYS A 254 43.06 11.99 27.18
CA LYS A 254 42.46 13.10 26.42
C LYS A 254 41.08 12.96 25.72
N PRO A 255 40.25 14.02 25.81
CA PRO A 255 38.95 14.13 25.12
C PRO A 255 39.09 14.39 23.61
N SER A 256 38.02 14.04 22.89
CA SER A 256 37.86 14.11 21.44
C SER A 256 37.91 15.53 20.87
N LEU A 257 38.38 15.60 19.63
CA LEU A 257 38.54 16.80 18.79
C LEU A 257 37.19 17.36 18.30
N LEU A 258 36.35 17.83 19.22
CA LEU A 258 35.14 18.60 18.90
C LEU A 258 35.03 19.88 19.73
N GLN A 259 36.16 20.56 19.94
CA GLN A 259 36.18 21.84 20.65
C GLN A 259 37.23 22.84 20.12
N ARG A 260 37.46 22.84 18.80
CA ARG A 260 38.24 23.91 18.16
C ARG A 260 37.91 24.11 16.68
N ALA A 261 36.69 24.54 16.40
CA ALA A 261 36.39 25.37 15.24
C ALA A 261 35.27 26.34 15.63
N GLY A 262 35.66 27.57 15.98
CA GLY A 262 34.70 28.64 16.14
C GLY A 262 34.15 29.01 14.77
N ILE A 263 33.01 28.44 14.40
CA ILE A 263 32.16 28.94 13.33
C ILE A 263 30.85 29.35 14.01
N LYS A 264 30.65 30.66 14.15
CA LYS A 264 29.34 31.22 14.49
C LYS A 264 28.38 30.82 13.38
N GLU A 265 27.34 30.08 13.73
CA GLU A 265 26.22 29.80 12.84
C GLU A 265 25.67 31.10 12.24
N LEU A 266 25.37 31.07 10.94
CA LEU A 266 24.71 32.14 10.20
C LEU A 266 23.19 31.84 10.24
N PRO A 267 22.38 32.50 11.10
CA PRO A 267 20.97 32.14 11.30
C PRO A 267 20.06 32.56 10.14
N THR A 268 20.58 33.35 9.20
CA THR A 268 19.78 34.04 8.19
C THR A 268 19.47 33.20 6.95
N LEU A 269 20.17 32.09 6.71
CA LEU A 269 19.90 31.24 5.54
C LEU A 269 18.78 30.22 5.80
N LYS A 270 18.72 29.62 7.00
CA LYS A 270 17.63 28.70 7.40
C LYS A 270 16.27 29.41 7.53
N SER A 271 16.28 30.68 7.95
CA SER A 271 15.07 31.52 8.09
C SER A 271 14.38 31.86 6.76
N LEU A 272 15.06 31.76 5.62
CA LEU A 272 14.51 32.07 4.30
C LEU A 272 14.15 30.82 3.49
N ILE A 273 14.79 29.68 3.76
CA ILE A 273 14.56 28.43 3.03
C ILE A 273 13.20 27.81 3.40
N ILE A 274 12.84 27.81 4.67
CA ILE A 274 11.57 27.23 5.16
C ILE A 274 10.34 27.97 4.58
N PRO A 275 10.24 29.32 4.62
CA PRO A 275 9.11 30.01 4.00
C PRO A 275 9.12 29.91 2.47
N LEU A 276 10.29 29.79 1.82
CA LEU A 276 10.37 29.57 0.39
C LEU A 276 9.85 28.18 -0.01
N ILE A 277 10.18 27.13 0.76
CA ILE A 277 9.66 25.78 0.54
C ILE A 277 8.15 25.76 0.76
N LEU A 278 7.64 26.36 1.85
CA LEU A 278 6.20 26.48 2.11
C LEU A 278 5.48 27.25 1.00
N CYS A 279 6.02 28.37 0.51
CA CYS A 279 5.45 29.10 -0.62
C CYS A 279 5.41 28.26 -1.90
N VAL A 280 6.45 27.48 -2.19
CA VAL A 280 6.49 26.60 -3.37
C VAL A 280 5.49 25.45 -3.23
N SER A 281 5.38 24.84 -2.05
CA SER A 281 4.40 23.78 -1.76
C SER A 281 2.96 24.29 -1.89
N VAL A 282 2.66 25.49 -1.37
CA VAL A 282 1.35 26.13 -1.51
C VAL A 282 1.07 26.50 -2.97
N LEU A 283 2.07 26.98 -3.72
CA LEU A 283 1.90 27.28 -5.14
C LEU A 283 1.62 26.01 -5.96
N ILE A 284 2.29 24.90 -5.66
CA ILE A 284 2.05 23.59 -6.29
C ILE A 284 0.64 23.09 -5.96
N LEU A 285 0.19 23.19 -4.71
CA LEU A 285 -1.17 22.85 -4.30
C LEU A 285 -2.22 23.72 -4.97
N VAL A 286 -1.99 25.03 -5.10
CA VAL A 286 -2.92 25.95 -5.79
C VAL A 286 -2.97 25.64 -7.29
N LEU A 287 -1.84 25.33 -7.92
CA LEU A 287 -1.81 24.94 -9.34
C LEU A 287 -2.47 23.57 -9.56
N TRP A 288 -2.27 22.64 -8.66
CA TRP A 288 -2.92 21.32 -8.69
C TRP A 288 -4.44 21.44 -8.47
N MET A 289 -4.88 22.24 -7.49
CA MET A 289 -6.29 22.57 -7.25
C MET A 289 -6.91 23.27 -8.46
N ALA A 290 -6.24 24.28 -9.03
CA ALA A 290 -6.73 24.97 -10.23
C ALA A 290 -6.85 24.02 -11.43
N PHE A 291 -5.90 23.11 -11.61
CA PHE A 291 -5.95 22.09 -12.66
C PHE A 291 -7.07 21.07 -12.42
N TYR A 292 -7.24 20.62 -11.18
CA TYR A 292 -8.28 19.69 -10.78
C TYR A 292 -9.68 20.29 -10.96
N TYR A 293 -9.92 21.51 -10.45
CA TYR A 293 -11.21 22.19 -10.61
C TYR A 293 -11.50 22.58 -12.06
N SER A 294 -10.50 22.97 -12.85
CA SER A 294 -10.69 23.21 -14.28
C SER A 294 -11.10 21.93 -15.01
N ARG A 295 -10.57 20.77 -14.63
CA ARG A 295 -10.97 19.47 -15.20
C ARG A 295 -12.33 19.00 -14.71
N LYS A 296 -12.64 19.22 -13.42
CA LYS A 296 -13.96 18.91 -12.85
C LYS A 296 -15.07 19.71 -13.53
N HIS A 297 -14.89 21.02 -13.70
CA HIS A 297 -15.88 21.83 -14.42
C HIS A 297 -15.97 21.47 -15.90
N ALA A 298 -14.86 21.14 -16.57
CA ALA A 298 -14.90 20.63 -17.94
C ALA A 298 -15.68 19.30 -18.04
N ALA A 299 -15.56 18.42 -17.04
CA ALA A 299 -16.32 17.17 -16.96
C ALA A 299 -17.80 17.39 -16.65
N GLU A 300 -18.13 18.34 -15.77
CA GLU A 300 -19.50 18.73 -15.45
C GLU A 300 -20.20 19.41 -16.64
N ASP A 301 -19.51 20.27 -17.38
CA ASP A 301 -20.01 20.91 -18.60
C ASP A 301 -20.18 19.89 -19.73
N ALA A 302 -19.26 18.93 -19.87
CA ALA A 302 -19.38 17.81 -20.80
C ALA A 302 -20.57 16.91 -20.45
N ALA A 303 -20.78 16.62 -19.16
CA ALA A 303 -21.92 15.86 -18.68
C ALA A 303 -23.23 16.63 -18.92
N ALA A 304 -23.28 17.93 -18.65
CA ALA A 304 -24.44 18.78 -18.91
C ALA A 304 -24.78 18.89 -20.42
N GLN A 305 -23.76 18.97 -21.29
CA GLN A 305 -23.95 18.96 -22.75
C GLN A 305 -24.43 17.60 -23.27
N SER A 306 -23.96 16.48 -22.69
CA SER A 306 -24.40 15.12 -23.03
C SER A 306 -25.86 14.83 -22.63
N ILE A 307 -26.37 15.50 -21.59
CA ILE A 307 -27.78 15.40 -21.17
C ILE A 307 -28.69 16.21 -22.11
N SER A 308 -28.15 17.21 -22.83
CA SER A 308 -28.91 18.10 -23.71
C SER A 308 -28.97 17.68 -25.18
N SER A 309 -28.16 16.69 -25.61
CA SER A 309 -28.10 16.24 -27.01
C SER A 309 -28.14 14.72 -27.08
N SER A 310 -28.88 14.16 -28.03
CA SER A 310 -29.16 12.72 -28.13
C SER A 310 -27.97 11.85 -28.59
N GLU A 311 -26.73 12.28 -28.38
CA GLU A 311 -25.49 11.58 -28.77
C GLU A 311 -24.42 11.72 -27.66
N GLY A 312 -24.76 11.33 -26.43
CA GLY A 312 -23.89 11.45 -25.25
C GLY A 312 -22.87 10.32 -25.02
N SER A 313 -22.38 9.66 -26.08
CA SER A 313 -21.44 8.51 -25.94
C SER A 313 -20.02 8.76 -26.42
N GLN A 314 -19.72 9.90 -27.06
CA GLN A 314 -18.40 10.17 -27.65
C GLN A 314 -17.53 11.18 -26.88
N ILE A 315 -17.99 11.75 -25.77
CA ILE A 315 -17.23 12.77 -25.02
C ILE A 315 -16.41 12.15 -23.87
N TYR A 316 -16.71 10.91 -23.46
CA TYR A 316 -16.03 10.25 -22.34
C TYR A 316 -14.69 9.59 -22.71
N GLU A 317 -14.41 9.33 -24.00
CA GLU A 317 -13.16 8.68 -24.45
C GLU A 317 -11.95 9.64 -24.52
N ASP A 318 -12.15 10.96 -24.57
CA ASP A 318 -11.05 11.94 -24.70
C ASP A 318 -10.48 12.44 -23.36
N LEU A 319 -11.07 12.07 -22.21
CA LEU A 319 -10.71 12.62 -20.88
C LEU A 319 -9.99 11.65 -19.92
N ASN A 320 -9.87 10.36 -20.25
CA ASN A 320 -9.15 9.34 -19.46
C ASN A 320 -9.43 9.40 -17.95
N ILE A 321 -10.71 9.45 -17.56
CA ILE A 321 -11.17 9.37 -16.17
C ILE A 321 -11.62 7.94 -15.90
N ASP A 322 -11.01 7.30 -14.91
CA ASP A 322 -11.33 5.96 -14.44
C ASP A 322 -12.80 5.92 -13.96
N THR A 323 -13.62 5.16 -14.68
CA THR A 323 -15.08 5.17 -14.54
C THR A 323 -15.59 4.21 -13.46
N ASP A 324 -14.73 3.35 -12.92
CA ASP A 324 -15.12 2.35 -11.93
C ASP A 324 -15.04 2.87 -10.49
N LEU A 325 -14.19 3.87 -10.21
CA LEU A 325 -14.17 4.61 -8.94
C LEU A 325 -15.45 5.44 -8.71
N PHE A 326 -16.12 5.89 -9.77
CA PHE A 326 -17.37 6.68 -9.66
C PHE A 326 -18.62 5.80 -9.51
N ARG A 327 -18.56 4.54 -9.99
CA ARG A 327 -19.69 3.60 -9.91
C ARG A 327 -19.90 3.02 -8.52
N LEU A 328 -18.85 2.89 -7.72
CA LEU A 328 -18.94 2.42 -6.33
C LEU A 328 -19.59 3.44 -5.37
N SER A 329 -19.75 4.70 -5.77
CA SER A 329 -20.31 5.76 -4.92
C SER A 329 -21.83 5.99 -5.07
N ASN A 330 -22.54 5.35 -6.01
CA ASN A 330 -23.96 5.63 -6.25
C ASN A 330 -24.77 4.38 -6.59
N ASP A 331 -24.84 3.42 -5.67
CA ASP A 331 -25.80 2.33 -5.76
C ASP A 331 -27.19 2.77 -5.24
N MET A 332 -27.85 3.66 -5.99
CA MET A 332 -29.30 3.74 -5.94
C MET A 332 -29.87 2.55 -6.72
N LYS A 333 -30.48 1.59 -6.00
CA LYS A 333 -31.27 0.48 -6.57
C LYS A 333 -32.19 0.96 -7.70
N VAL A 334 -31.76 0.78 -8.95
CA VAL A 334 -32.66 0.86 -10.12
C VAL A 334 -33.29 -0.52 -10.29
N THR A 335 -34.49 -0.70 -9.75
CA THR A 335 -35.31 -1.86 -10.07
C THR A 335 -35.88 -1.71 -11.47
N HIS A 336 -35.37 -2.49 -12.43
CA HIS A 336 -35.98 -2.60 -13.76
C HIS A 336 -37.29 -3.40 -13.69
N SER A 337 -38.40 -2.70 -13.47
CA SER A 337 -39.73 -3.20 -13.76
C SER A 337 -39.94 -3.29 -15.28
N LYS A 338 -39.85 -4.51 -15.83
CA LYS A 338 -40.41 -4.80 -17.17
C LYS A 338 -41.93 -4.65 -17.13
N LYS A 339 -42.48 -3.71 -17.91
CA LYS A 339 -43.87 -3.79 -18.35
C LYS A 339 -44.02 -3.40 -19.81
N SER A 340 -44.67 -4.29 -20.55
CA SER A 340 -45.01 -4.15 -21.96
C SER A 340 -46.03 -3.04 -22.22
N LYS A 341 -45.95 -2.49 -23.44
CA LYS A 341 -46.92 -1.60 -24.13
C LYS A 341 -48.37 -1.66 -23.63
N SER A 342 -48.95 -0.49 -23.32
CA SER A 342 -50.07 0.13 -24.06
C SER A 342 -50.65 1.35 -23.34
N SER A 343 -50.80 2.44 -24.10
CA SER A 343 -51.83 3.50 -24.07
C SER A 343 -52.27 4.22 -22.79
N GLU A 344 -52.38 5.53 -22.98
CA GLU A 344 -53.39 6.49 -22.46
C GLU A 344 -53.05 7.42 -21.29
N ILE A 345 -53.54 8.65 -21.52
CA ILE A 345 -53.31 9.93 -20.86
C ILE A 345 -54.20 10.05 -19.61
N VAL A 346 -53.78 10.89 -18.67
CA VAL A 346 -54.55 11.75 -17.72
C VAL A 346 -53.90 11.68 -16.32
N GLY A 347 -53.33 12.80 -15.85
CA GLY A 347 -53.07 13.04 -14.41
C GLY A 347 -54.27 13.76 -13.77
N PRO A 348 -54.17 14.37 -12.56
CA PRO A 348 -53.30 14.15 -11.40
C PRO A 348 -54.15 13.74 -10.16
N THR A 349 -53.58 13.65 -8.93
CA THR A 349 -54.14 14.19 -7.65
C THR A 349 -53.33 13.71 -6.43
N ILE A 350 -53.06 14.65 -5.52
CA ILE A 350 -52.43 14.51 -4.19
C ILE A 350 -53.50 14.15 -3.15
N THR A 351 -53.22 13.23 -2.21
CA THR A 351 -53.85 13.24 -0.88
C THR A 351 -52.88 12.81 0.23
N SER A 352 -52.94 13.58 1.31
CA SER A 352 -52.15 13.53 2.53
C SER A 352 -52.81 12.70 3.65
N ALA A 353 -51.98 12.32 4.64
CA ALA A 353 -52.21 12.34 6.09
C ALA A 353 -52.36 11.00 6.86
N GLY A 354 -51.64 10.97 8.00
CA GLY A 354 -51.87 10.17 9.22
C GLY A 354 -51.17 8.81 9.22
N GLU A 355 -50.51 8.31 10.28
CA GLU A 355 -50.37 8.71 11.68
C GLU A 355 -49.19 7.92 12.28
N SER A 356 -48.63 8.47 13.35
CA SER A 356 -47.52 7.95 14.16
C SER A 356 -47.95 6.74 15.02
N GLN A 357 -47.07 5.76 15.24
CA GLN A 357 -46.60 5.33 16.57
C GLN A 357 -45.78 4.01 16.55
N ILE A 358 -44.57 4.13 17.11
CA ILE A 358 -43.95 3.26 18.12
C ILE A 358 -43.85 1.75 17.80
N LEU A 359 -42.62 1.28 17.61
CA LEU A 359 -42.21 -0.05 18.07
C LEU A 359 -40.75 -0.06 18.53
N GLU A 360 -40.59 -0.71 19.68
CA GLU A 360 -39.44 -0.74 20.57
C GLU A 360 -38.20 -1.42 19.99
N VAL A 361 -37.10 -1.00 20.60
CA VAL A 361 -35.71 -1.43 20.50
C VAL A 361 -35.56 -2.92 20.84
N GLU A 362 -35.00 -3.69 19.91
CA GLU A 362 -34.17 -4.87 20.22
C GLU A 362 -32.79 -4.67 19.60
N ALA A 363 -31.77 -4.92 20.41
CA ALA A 363 -30.37 -4.63 20.14
C ALA A 363 -29.84 -5.38 18.91
N VAL A 364 -29.28 -4.63 17.97
CA VAL A 364 -28.35 -5.16 16.97
C VAL A 364 -27.05 -4.40 17.15
N GLU A 365 -26.00 -5.12 17.53
CA GLU A 365 -24.62 -4.66 17.40
C GLU A 365 -24.39 -4.24 15.95
N VAL A 366 -24.22 -2.93 15.73
CA VAL A 366 -23.76 -2.40 14.45
C VAL A 366 -22.30 -2.03 14.64
N THR A 367 -21.43 -2.98 14.28
CA THR A 367 -20.10 -2.69 13.74
C THR A 367 -20.31 -1.77 12.54
N SER A 368 -19.97 -0.49 12.67
CA SER A 368 -19.86 0.40 11.52
C SER A 368 -18.53 1.12 11.54
N ASP A 369 -17.70 0.72 10.59
CA ASP A 369 -16.78 1.55 9.82
C ASP A 369 -16.92 3.04 10.16
N LEU A 370 -15.96 3.54 10.93
CA LEU A 370 -15.75 4.97 11.13
C LEU A 370 -14.48 5.33 10.38
N PHE A 371 -14.65 5.58 9.07
CA PHE A 371 -13.66 6.24 8.24
C PHE A 371 -13.30 7.60 8.86
N CYS A 372 -12.00 7.86 9.01
CA CYS A 372 -11.46 9.17 9.34
C CYS A 372 -11.12 9.87 8.02
N PRO A 373 -11.76 10.99 7.65
CA PRO A 373 -11.41 11.69 6.41
C PRO A 373 -10.04 12.37 6.58
N SER A 374 -9.16 12.12 5.62
CA SER A 374 -7.73 12.37 5.67
C SER A 374 -7.31 13.84 5.74
N GLU A 375 -8.18 14.82 5.47
CA GLU A 375 -7.78 16.23 5.38
C GLU A 375 -7.62 16.92 6.76
N VAL A 376 -8.45 16.57 7.75
CA VAL A 376 -8.35 17.16 9.11
C VAL A 376 -7.16 16.60 9.88
N CYS A 377 -6.87 15.30 9.70
CA CYS A 377 -5.69 14.67 10.31
C CYS A 377 -4.39 15.21 9.70
N THR A 378 -4.36 15.45 8.38
CA THR A 378 -3.19 16.01 7.69
C THR A 378 -2.91 17.44 8.14
N LEU A 379 -3.95 18.27 8.37
CA LEU A 379 -3.81 19.64 8.86
C LEU A 379 -3.32 19.71 10.33
N LEU A 380 -3.75 18.76 11.17
CA LEU A 380 -3.32 18.68 12.57
C LEU A 380 -1.87 18.17 12.71
N GLU A 381 -1.45 17.24 11.85
CA GLU A 381 -0.07 16.74 11.81
C GLU A 381 0.95 17.78 11.33
N THR A 382 0.56 18.69 10.43
CA THR A 382 1.46 19.72 9.91
C THR A 382 1.69 20.89 10.88
N CYS A 383 0.76 21.14 11.82
CA CYS A 383 0.81 22.33 12.68
C CYS A 383 1.35 22.10 14.11
N ALA A 384 1.28 20.88 14.67
CA ALA A 384 1.78 20.62 16.03
C ALA A 384 2.18 19.13 16.26
N PRO A 385 3.42 18.73 15.92
CA PRO A 385 3.82 17.32 15.92
C PRO A 385 4.05 16.67 17.30
N GLU A 386 4.17 17.44 18.40
CA GLU A 386 4.60 16.92 19.71
C GLU A 386 3.51 16.87 20.80
N GLY A 387 2.25 16.73 20.40
CA GLY A 387 1.25 16.20 21.31
C GLY A 387 -0.16 16.54 20.90
N TYR A 388 -0.95 15.54 20.49
CA TYR A 388 -2.39 15.46 20.83
C TYR A 388 -3.00 14.12 20.33
N ARG A 389 -2.71 13.01 21.02
CA ARG A 389 -3.55 11.79 20.95
C ARG A 389 -5.00 12.00 21.43
N PRO A 390 -5.29 12.88 22.42
CA PRO A 390 -6.66 13.08 22.90
C PRO A 390 -7.59 13.82 21.91
N LEU A 391 -7.04 14.73 21.08
CA LEU A 391 -7.84 15.54 20.12
C LEU A 391 -8.34 14.69 18.96
N ARG A 392 -7.48 13.81 18.44
CA ARG A 392 -7.81 12.82 17.40
C ARG A 392 -8.98 11.94 17.84
N ASN A 393 -8.95 11.49 19.09
CA ASN A 393 -10.02 10.63 19.64
C ASN A 393 -11.34 11.39 19.87
N LEU A 394 -11.29 12.69 20.18
CA LEU A 394 -12.48 13.52 20.38
C LEU A 394 -13.18 13.89 19.05
N LEU A 395 -12.39 14.17 18.00
CA LEU A 395 -12.88 14.43 16.64
C LEU A 395 -13.50 13.17 16.02
N LEU A 396 -12.87 12.01 16.19
CA LEU A 396 -13.42 10.71 15.79
C LEU A 396 -14.76 10.39 16.49
N ALA A 397 -14.96 10.86 17.72
CA ALA A 397 -16.20 10.63 18.47
C ALA A 397 -17.38 11.50 18.02
N SER A 398 -17.16 12.57 17.25
CA SER A 398 -18.15 13.61 16.98
C SER A 398 -18.61 13.71 15.52
N SER A 399 -18.04 12.90 14.61
CA SER A 399 -18.37 12.88 13.18
C SER A 399 -19.78 12.34 12.86
N ARG A 400 -20.58 11.97 13.87
CA ARG A 400 -21.93 11.43 13.69
C ARG A 400 -23.07 12.45 13.78
N THR A 401 -22.80 13.73 14.11
CA THR A 401 -23.89 14.72 14.35
C THR A 401 -23.72 16.09 13.68
N ILE A 402 -22.58 16.41 13.06
CA ILE A 402 -22.30 17.70 12.43
C ILE A 402 -21.71 17.46 11.02
N SER A 403 -22.15 18.21 10.00
CA SER A 403 -21.62 18.04 8.64
C SER A 403 -20.14 18.48 8.54
N GLU A 404 -19.35 17.70 7.82
CA GLU A 404 -17.89 17.86 7.71
C GLU A 404 -17.48 19.24 7.16
N GLU A 405 -18.19 19.74 6.15
CA GLU A 405 -17.94 21.09 5.59
C GLU A 405 -18.08 22.20 6.64
N MET A 406 -19.05 22.07 7.55
CA MET A 406 -19.32 23.08 8.57
C MET A 406 -18.28 23.03 9.69
N LEU A 407 -17.77 21.83 10.00
CA LEU A 407 -16.70 21.58 10.96
C LEU A 407 -15.37 22.18 10.48
N VAL A 408 -15.01 21.90 9.23
CA VAL A 408 -13.76 22.34 8.61
C VAL A 408 -13.72 23.86 8.48
N SER A 409 -14.83 24.47 8.03
CA SER A 409 -14.93 25.93 7.94
C SER A 409 -14.75 26.60 9.31
N LYS A 410 -15.45 26.12 10.34
CA LYS A 410 -15.42 26.73 11.69
C LYS A 410 -14.06 26.64 12.36
N ILE A 411 -13.40 25.48 12.26
CA ILE A 411 -12.08 25.26 12.85
C ILE A 411 -11.02 26.07 12.10
N SER A 412 -11.12 26.15 10.76
CA SER A 412 -10.20 26.94 9.93
C SER A 412 -10.29 28.44 10.22
N ASP A 413 -11.51 28.96 10.37
CA ASP A 413 -11.73 30.38 10.69
C ASP A 413 -11.18 30.74 12.09
N SER A 414 -11.38 29.85 13.07
CA SER A 414 -10.87 30.05 14.44
C SER A 414 -9.34 29.97 14.49
N TYR A 415 -8.75 29.03 13.75
CA TYR A 415 -7.29 28.91 13.61
C TYR A 415 -6.67 30.17 12.99
N LEU A 416 -7.23 30.66 11.88
CA LEU A 416 -6.77 31.88 11.23
C LEU A 416 -6.84 33.09 12.17
N GLY A 417 -7.95 33.24 12.92
CA GLY A 417 -8.09 34.30 13.91
C GLY A 417 -6.99 34.28 14.97
N TYR A 418 -6.68 33.12 15.54
CA TYR A 418 -5.64 33.00 16.57
C TYR A 418 -4.22 33.15 16.04
N VAL A 419 -3.97 32.75 14.80
CA VAL A 419 -2.69 32.99 14.12
C VAL A 419 -2.49 34.49 13.86
N GLU A 420 -3.54 35.21 13.45
CA GLU A 420 -3.49 36.68 13.28
C GLU A 420 -3.30 37.42 14.61
N GLU A 421 -3.82 36.88 15.71
CA GLU A 421 -3.57 37.38 17.08
C GLU A 421 -2.18 37.00 17.64
N GLY A 422 -1.40 36.20 16.92
CA GLY A 422 -0.05 35.81 17.31
C GLY A 422 0.02 34.76 18.42
N VAL A 423 -0.99 33.89 18.53
CA VAL A 423 -1.02 32.80 19.52
C VAL A 423 -0.13 31.64 19.03
N GLU A 424 0.93 31.32 19.77
CA GLU A 424 1.91 30.29 19.39
C GLU A 424 1.75 28.96 20.17
N GLY A 425 2.10 27.85 19.50
CA GLY A 425 2.39 26.56 20.11
C GLY A 425 1.21 25.87 20.80
N SER A 426 1.46 25.20 21.93
CA SER A 426 0.48 24.37 22.66
C SER A 426 -0.78 25.13 23.10
N THR A 427 -0.67 26.44 23.31
CA THR A 427 -1.79 27.32 23.70
C THR A 427 -2.82 27.48 22.58
N LEU A 428 -2.38 27.42 21.32
CA LEU A 428 -3.27 27.46 20.15
C LEU A 428 -4.14 26.20 20.10
N ALA A 429 -3.55 25.04 20.37
CA ALA A 429 -4.27 23.78 20.41
C ALA A 429 -5.34 23.78 21.51
N GLU A 430 -5.01 24.22 22.73
CA GLU A 430 -5.96 24.30 23.85
C GLU A 430 -7.17 25.19 23.54
N LYS A 431 -6.94 26.38 22.93
CA LYS A 431 -8.02 27.28 22.52
C LYS A 431 -8.91 26.69 21.43
N LEU A 432 -8.32 26.01 20.46
CA LEU A 432 -9.09 25.33 19.40
C LEU A 432 -9.95 24.19 19.98
N VAL A 433 -9.48 23.50 21.01
CA VAL A 433 -10.27 22.48 21.71
C VAL A 433 -11.46 23.11 22.43
N GLU A 434 -11.25 24.22 23.11
CA GLU A 434 -12.28 24.92 23.89
C GLU A 434 -13.38 25.49 22.98
N ASP A 435 -13.00 26.11 21.86
CA ASP A 435 -13.94 26.60 20.84
C ASP A 435 -14.72 25.47 20.20
N TYR A 436 -14.05 24.34 19.95
CA TYR A 436 -14.68 23.14 19.40
C TYR A 436 -15.73 22.56 20.36
N LEU A 437 -15.38 22.41 21.65
CA LEU A 437 -16.30 21.91 22.67
C LEU A 437 -17.51 22.84 22.84
N THR A 438 -17.28 24.16 22.79
CA THR A 438 -18.33 25.18 22.86
C THR A 438 -19.24 25.17 21.62
N PHE A 439 -18.71 24.83 20.44
CA PHE A 439 -19.49 24.71 19.21
C PHE A 439 -20.31 23.40 19.14
N ARG A 440 -19.82 22.34 19.78
CA ARG A 440 -20.47 21.03 19.84
C ARG A 440 -21.68 21.02 20.80
N ASP A 441 -21.51 21.62 21.98
CA ASP A 441 -22.55 21.71 23.02
C ASP A 441 -23.63 22.73 22.65
#